data_AF-A0A924GW91-F1
#
_entry.id   AF-A0A924GW91-F1
#
_cell.length_a   1.000
_cell.length_b   1.000
_cell.length_c   1.000
_cell.angle_alpha   90.00
_cell.angle_beta   90.00
_cell.angle_gamma   90.00
#
_symmetry.space_group_name_H-M   'P 1'
#
loop_
_entity.id
_entity.type
_entity.pdbx_description
1 polymer ?
#
loop_
_entity_poly.entity_id
_entity_poly.type
_entity_poly.pdbx_seq_one_letter_code
_entity_poly.pdbx_strand_id
1 'polypeptide(L)'
;MTTSVFSFEARARLLEIEQARRAVFSDDVSMTAAMVRGWYDNAWIERSWRRCLDDGLTPGQQVGFDQVPHEALRRVEEANHSLVTAARPVLERLGRAIASTRYFAILTNEQGVVIDAHGHIDRSDRRATLITRIGADLSERAVGTTAIGAALSELHPVWLHRGEHFFDDTSCYSCAGAPLFGPDGRCIGMLDLTGIDAVERPELKHLVAQSARSIENAVLLGGSHRLLLRLNWPGRNLGAEDDGLLALDG
;
A
#
# COMPACT_ATOMS: atom_id res chain seq x y z
N MET A 1 23.85 -13.40 -21.48
CA MET A 1 23.89 -14.30 -20.31
C MET A 1 23.12 -13.79 -19.10
N THR A 2 22.82 -12.49 -18.99
CA THR A 2 22.09 -11.88 -17.85
C THR A 2 20.59 -12.19 -17.81
N THR A 3 19.90 -12.30 -18.95
CA THR A 3 18.44 -12.57 -19.01
C THR A 3 18.04 -13.92 -18.40
N SER A 4 18.96 -14.91 -18.42
CA SER A 4 18.70 -16.26 -17.90
C SER A 4 18.73 -16.31 -16.37
N VAL A 5 19.54 -15.48 -15.73
CA VAL A 5 19.71 -15.45 -14.26
C VAL A 5 18.53 -14.71 -13.61
N PHE A 6 18.13 -13.55 -14.16
CA PHE A 6 16.95 -12.81 -13.69
C PHE A 6 15.65 -13.63 -13.75
N SER A 7 15.50 -14.47 -14.78
CA SER A 7 14.34 -15.37 -14.92
C SER A 7 14.34 -16.50 -13.88
N PHE A 8 15.53 -16.99 -13.51
CA PHE A 8 15.68 -18.03 -12.49
C PHE A 8 15.35 -17.51 -11.09
N GLU A 9 15.89 -16.34 -10.73
CA GLU A 9 15.63 -15.69 -9.43
C GLU A 9 14.15 -15.33 -9.25
N ALA A 10 13.50 -14.76 -10.29
CA ALA A 10 12.08 -14.46 -10.25
C ALA A 10 11.21 -15.73 -10.06
N ARG A 11 11.58 -16.84 -10.69
CA ARG A 11 10.89 -18.13 -10.50
C ARG A 11 11.13 -18.72 -9.12
N ALA A 12 12.35 -18.61 -8.58
CA ALA A 12 12.66 -19.07 -7.24
C ALA A 12 11.81 -18.34 -6.20
N ARG A 13 11.65 -17.02 -6.32
CA ARG A 13 10.82 -16.22 -5.41
C ARG A 13 9.36 -16.65 -5.39
N LEU A 14 8.78 -16.94 -6.55
CA LEU A 14 7.39 -17.43 -6.63
C LEU A 14 7.22 -18.81 -5.99
N LEU A 15 8.19 -19.71 -6.16
CA LEU A 15 8.18 -21.03 -5.53
C LEU A 15 8.29 -20.94 -4.00
N GLU A 16 9.12 -20.02 -3.50
CA GLU A 16 9.24 -19.75 -2.06
C GLU A 16 7.91 -19.27 -1.46
N ILE A 17 7.22 -18.36 -2.15
CA ILE A 17 5.90 -17.87 -1.74
C ILE A 17 4.89 -19.02 -1.71
N GLU A 18 4.88 -19.87 -2.73
CA GLU A 18 3.98 -21.02 -2.80
C GLU A 18 4.25 -22.04 -1.68
N GLN A 19 5.52 -22.34 -1.39
CA GLN A 19 5.90 -23.21 -0.27
C GLN A 19 5.44 -22.64 1.07
N ALA A 20 5.63 -21.33 1.28
CA ALA A 20 5.19 -20.66 2.50
C ALA A 20 3.66 -20.69 2.65
N ARG A 21 2.91 -20.44 1.57
CA ARG A 21 1.44 -20.58 1.56
C ARG A 21 1.01 -21.98 1.98
N ARG A 22 1.63 -23.04 1.43
CA ARG A 22 1.29 -24.42 1.78
C ARG A 22 1.53 -24.70 3.26
N ALA A 23 2.68 -24.28 3.80
CA ALA A 23 3.02 -24.50 5.21
C ALA A 23 2.00 -23.85 6.17
N VAL A 24 1.55 -22.63 5.89
CA VAL A 24 0.59 -21.92 6.75
C VAL A 24 -0.84 -22.41 6.53
N PHE A 25 -1.27 -22.56 5.28
CA PHE A 25 -2.68 -22.80 4.96
C PHE A 25 -3.09 -24.27 5.08
N SER A 26 -2.16 -25.21 4.93
CA SER A 26 -2.46 -26.65 4.95
C SER A 26 -2.01 -27.34 6.24
N ASP A 27 -0.85 -26.95 6.78
CA ASP A 27 -0.19 -27.71 7.84
C ASP A 27 -0.23 -27.03 9.22
N ASP A 28 -0.80 -25.81 9.30
CA ASP A 28 -0.76 -24.91 10.47
C ASP A 28 0.66 -24.71 11.05
N VAL A 29 1.69 -24.83 10.19
CA VAL A 29 3.09 -24.68 10.57
C VAL A 29 3.51 -23.22 10.38
N SER A 30 4.29 -22.69 11.32
CA SER A 30 4.83 -21.33 11.18
C SER A 30 5.84 -21.22 10.03
N MET A 31 5.74 -20.15 9.23
CA MET A 31 6.65 -19.86 8.11
C MET A 31 8.08 -19.66 8.61
N THR A 32 8.23 -19.04 9.77
CA THR A 32 9.53 -18.78 10.41
C THR A 32 10.27 -20.07 10.75
N ALA A 33 9.54 -21.16 11.01
CA ALA A 33 10.12 -22.49 11.24
C ALA A 33 10.45 -23.22 9.92
N ALA A 34 9.70 -22.95 8.85
CA ALA A 34 9.86 -23.59 7.54
C ALA A 34 10.97 -22.97 6.67
N MET A 35 11.29 -21.67 6.84
CA MET A 35 12.19 -20.93 5.93
C MET A 35 13.15 -20.00 6.68
N VAL A 36 14.44 -20.36 6.67
CA VAL A 36 15.50 -19.66 7.42
C VAL A 36 16.02 -18.44 6.65
N ARG A 37 15.96 -17.26 7.29
CA ARG A 37 16.57 -15.95 6.95
C ARG A 37 15.84 -15.01 5.98
N GLY A 38 15.06 -15.49 5.01
CA GLY A 38 14.36 -14.59 4.05
C GLY A 38 13.06 -13.96 4.57
N TRP A 39 12.38 -14.62 5.50
CA TRP A 39 11.04 -14.23 5.95
C TRP A 39 10.98 -13.52 7.31
N TYR A 40 12.12 -13.32 8.00
CA TYR A 40 12.11 -12.58 9.28
C TYR A 40 11.59 -11.15 9.12
N ASP A 41 12.00 -10.46 8.05
CA ASP A 41 11.50 -9.12 7.70
C ASP A 41 10.04 -9.12 7.21
N ASN A 42 9.51 -10.30 6.89
CA ASN A 42 8.17 -10.55 6.37
C ASN A 42 7.27 -11.29 7.38
N ALA A 43 7.64 -11.34 8.66
CA ALA A 43 6.84 -11.98 9.70
C ALA A 43 5.43 -11.38 9.81
N TRP A 44 5.23 -10.14 9.32
CA TRP A 44 3.93 -9.50 9.25
C TRP A 44 2.98 -10.19 8.23
N ILE A 45 3.51 -10.79 7.15
CA ILE A 45 2.71 -11.55 6.16
C ILE A 45 2.08 -12.76 6.84
N GLU A 46 2.88 -13.55 7.56
CA GLU A 46 2.39 -14.71 8.31
C GLU A 46 1.30 -14.30 9.31
N ARG A 47 1.54 -13.23 10.08
CA ARG A 47 0.55 -12.72 11.04
C ARG A 47 -0.76 -12.32 10.35
N SER A 48 -0.67 -11.63 9.22
CA SER A 48 -1.82 -11.20 8.42
C SER A 48 -2.59 -12.40 7.84
N TRP A 49 -1.88 -13.39 7.30
CA TRP A 49 -2.45 -14.64 6.83
C TRP A 49 -3.20 -15.40 7.94
N ARG A 50 -2.59 -15.51 9.12
CA ARG A 50 -3.22 -16.16 10.28
C ARG A 50 -4.48 -15.40 10.73
N ARG A 51 -4.44 -14.06 10.79
CA ARG A 51 -5.65 -13.27 11.06
C ARG A 51 -6.77 -13.54 10.05
N CYS A 52 -6.44 -13.61 8.76
CA CYS A 52 -7.43 -13.94 7.73
C CYS A 52 -8.05 -15.33 7.96
N LEU A 53 -7.24 -16.33 8.29
CA LEU A 53 -7.73 -17.68 8.63
C LEU A 53 -8.60 -17.68 9.89
N ASP A 54 -8.18 -16.97 10.93
CA ASP A 54 -8.91 -16.84 12.20
C ASP A 54 -10.27 -16.13 12.00
N ASP A 55 -10.35 -15.19 11.06
CA ASP A 55 -11.58 -14.52 10.63
C ASP A 55 -12.48 -15.40 9.72
N GLY A 56 -12.07 -16.65 9.45
CA GLY A 56 -12.82 -17.61 8.65
C GLY A 56 -12.68 -17.44 7.14
N LEU A 57 -11.70 -16.66 6.69
CA LEU A 57 -11.43 -16.46 5.27
C LEU A 57 -10.67 -17.66 4.68
N THR A 58 -11.03 -18.06 3.47
CA THR A 58 -10.32 -19.11 2.71
C THR A 58 -9.68 -18.54 1.45
N PRO A 59 -8.42 -18.88 1.10
CA PRO A 59 -7.72 -18.30 -0.06
C PRO A 59 -8.44 -18.42 -1.42
N GLY A 60 -9.22 -19.49 -1.60
CA GLY A 60 -9.97 -19.75 -2.83
C GLY A 60 -11.37 -19.12 -2.91
N GLN A 61 -11.78 -18.32 -1.90
CA GLN A 61 -13.04 -17.59 -1.99
C GLN A 61 -12.94 -16.43 -2.98
N GLN A 62 -14.05 -16.11 -3.64
CA GLN A 62 -14.09 -14.98 -4.58
C GLN A 62 -14.16 -13.64 -3.84
N VAL A 63 -13.44 -12.65 -4.34
CA VAL A 63 -13.39 -11.31 -3.76
C VAL A 63 -14.27 -10.35 -4.57
N GLY A 64 -15.23 -9.69 -3.91
CA GLY A 64 -16.17 -8.78 -4.57
C GLY A 64 -15.58 -7.40 -4.93
N PHE A 65 -14.60 -6.93 -4.15
CA PHE A 65 -14.10 -5.55 -4.19
C PHE A 65 -15.26 -4.53 -4.10
N ASP A 66 -16.18 -4.77 -3.17
CA ASP A 66 -17.40 -4.00 -3.05
C ASP A 66 -17.11 -2.54 -2.68
N GLN A 67 -17.94 -1.64 -3.17
CA GLN A 67 -17.91 -0.25 -2.71
C GLN A 67 -18.71 -0.13 -1.42
N VAL A 68 -18.28 0.79 -0.54
CA VAL A 68 -19.08 1.19 0.61
C VAL A 68 -20.47 1.66 0.16
N PRO A 69 -21.51 1.52 1.00
CA PRO A 69 -22.85 1.95 0.66
C PRO A 69 -22.90 3.41 0.19
N HIS A 70 -23.82 3.73 -0.71
CA HIS A 70 -23.91 5.07 -1.31
C HIS A 70 -24.06 6.20 -0.26
N GLU A 71 -24.77 5.94 0.83
CA GLU A 71 -24.92 6.86 1.97
C GLU A 71 -23.63 7.10 2.75
N ALA A 72 -22.69 6.16 2.70
CA ALA A 72 -21.36 6.26 3.29
C ALA A 72 -20.37 6.96 2.34
N LEU A 73 -20.52 6.80 1.01
CA LEU A 73 -19.63 7.43 0.01
C LEU A 73 -19.50 8.93 0.21
N ARG A 74 -20.62 9.65 0.35
CA ARG A 74 -20.59 11.09 0.60
C ARG A 74 -19.82 11.47 1.85
N ARG A 75 -19.97 10.69 2.93
CA ARG A 75 -19.25 10.93 4.19
C ARG A 75 -17.75 10.66 4.03
N VAL A 76 -17.38 9.63 3.26
CA VAL A 76 -15.99 9.34 2.93
C VAL A 76 -15.39 10.49 2.13
N GLU A 77 -16.07 10.97 1.10
CA GLU A 77 -15.61 12.12 0.30
C GLU A 77 -15.45 13.39 1.15
N GLU A 78 -16.46 13.73 1.95
CA GLU A 78 -16.45 14.91 2.82
C GLU A 78 -15.35 14.83 3.88
N ALA A 79 -15.18 13.67 4.54
CA ALA A 79 -14.17 13.47 5.57
C ALA A 79 -12.73 13.49 5.02
N ASN A 80 -12.53 13.05 3.77
CA ASN A 80 -11.21 12.90 3.18
C ASN A 80 -10.84 14.04 2.22
N HIS A 81 -11.70 15.04 2.03
CA HIS A 81 -11.50 16.14 1.10
C HIS A 81 -10.14 16.84 1.27
N SER A 82 -9.74 17.13 2.52
CA SER A 82 -8.46 17.79 2.81
C SER A 82 -7.27 16.91 2.41
N LEU A 83 -7.33 15.62 2.71
CA LEU A 83 -6.27 14.66 2.35
C LEU A 83 -6.16 14.51 0.83
N VAL A 84 -7.29 14.32 0.13
CA VAL A 84 -7.34 14.22 -1.34
C VAL A 84 -6.78 15.50 -1.99
N THR A 85 -7.14 16.67 -1.47
CA THR A 85 -6.64 17.95 -1.98
C THR A 85 -5.13 18.08 -1.80
N ALA A 86 -4.61 17.74 -0.62
CA ALA A 86 -3.18 17.78 -0.34
C ALA A 86 -2.39 16.74 -1.17
N ALA A 87 -2.96 15.56 -1.40
CA ALA A 87 -2.30 14.46 -2.10
C ALA A 87 -2.21 14.67 -3.62
N ARG A 88 -3.19 15.36 -4.22
CA ARG A 88 -3.33 15.49 -5.68
C ARG A 88 -2.05 15.87 -6.43
N PRO A 89 -1.29 16.92 -6.03
CA PRO A 89 -0.05 17.28 -6.76
C PRO A 89 1.04 16.21 -6.66
N VAL A 90 1.08 15.45 -5.55
CA VAL A 90 2.03 14.36 -5.34
C VAL A 90 1.65 13.18 -6.21
N LEU A 91 0.37 12.78 -6.19
CA LEU A 91 -0.17 11.68 -6.99
C LEU A 91 0.02 11.90 -8.50
N GLU A 92 -0.19 13.13 -8.98
CA GLU A 92 0.07 13.47 -10.39
C GLU A 92 1.54 13.33 -10.78
N ARG A 93 2.46 13.76 -9.91
CA ARG A 93 3.90 13.64 -10.14
C ARG A 93 4.34 12.17 -10.10
N LEU A 94 3.85 11.43 -9.12
CA LEU A 94 4.11 10.01 -8.94
C LEU A 94 3.61 9.22 -10.16
N GLY A 95 2.38 9.48 -10.61
CA GLY A 95 1.81 8.87 -11.81
C GLY A 95 2.65 9.10 -13.07
N ARG A 96 3.26 10.27 -13.22
CA ARG A 96 4.22 10.54 -14.32
C ARG A 96 5.53 9.77 -14.13
N ALA A 97 6.06 9.72 -12.92
CA ALA A 97 7.33 9.04 -12.61
C ALA A 97 7.26 7.53 -12.87
N ILE A 98 6.12 6.90 -12.60
CA ILE A 98 5.92 5.45 -12.75
C ILE A 98 5.24 5.05 -14.06
N ALA A 99 4.95 5.99 -14.97
CA ALA A 99 4.16 5.76 -16.17
C ALA A 99 4.68 4.61 -17.07
N SER A 100 5.98 4.33 -17.04
CA SER A 100 6.62 3.25 -17.82
C SER A 100 6.67 1.89 -17.10
N THR A 101 6.15 1.78 -15.87
CA THR A 101 6.37 0.61 -15.00
C THR A 101 5.19 -0.36 -14.90
N ARG A 102 4.03 -0.04 -15.51
CA ARG A 102 2.72 -0.72 -15.32
C ARG A 102 2.16 -0.63 -13.89
N TYR A 103 2.75 0.18 -13.02
CA TYR A 103 2.21 0.50 -11.71
C TYR A 103 1.35 1.76 -11.76
N PHE A 104 0.36 1.84 -10.88
CA PHE A 104 -0.47 3.01 -10.64
C PHE A 104 -0.67 3.22 -9.14
N ALA A 105 -1.08 4.42 -8.75
CA ALA A 105 -1.25 4.81 -7.36
C ALA A 105 -2.71 4.68 -6.93
N ILE A 106 -2.94 4.14 -5.73
CA ILE A 106 -4.22 4.17 -5.01
C ILE A 106 -3.97 4.89 -3.67
N LEU A 107 -4.83 5.85 -3.35
CA LEU A 107 -4.89 6.49 -2.05
C LEU A 107 -6.12 5.95 -1.31
N THR A 108 -5.93 5.49 -0.08
CA THR A 108 -7.03 5.06 0.80
C THR A 108 -7.07 5.90 2.07
N ASN A 109 -8.24 5.97 2.70
CA ASN A 109 -8.38 6.49 4.06
C ASN A 109 -7.92 5.45 5.10
N GLU A 110 -8.00 5.79 6.38
CA GLU A 110 -7.51 4.95 7.47
C GLU A 110 -8.29 3.64 7.66
N GLN A 111 -9.47 3.50 7.05
CA GLN A 111 -10.25 2.26 7.01
C GLN A 111 -9.92 1.38 5.78
N GLY A 112 -9.02 1.81 4.90
CA GLY A 112 -8.70 1.07 3.66
C GLY A 112 -9.71 1.31 2.53
N VAL A 113 -10.53 2.34 2.62
CA VAL A 113 -11.47 2.73 1.56
C VAL A 113 -10.77 3.65 0.56
N VAL A 114 -10.88 3.35 -0.74
CA VAL A 114 -10.26 4.14 -1.81
C VAL A 114 -10.86 5.55 -1.88
N ILE A 115 -10.01 6.57 -1.83
CA ILE A 115 -10.39 7.99 -1.88
C ILE A 115 -9.78 8.76 -3.05
N ASP A 116 -8.70 8.24 -3.66
CA ASP A 116 -8.20 8.73 -4.96
C ASP A 116 -7.42 7.63 -5.69
N ALA A 117 -7.27 7.74 -7.01
CA ALA A 117 -6.46 6.82 -7.81
C ALA A 117 -5.85 7.55 -9.03
N HIS A 118 -4.55 7.37 -9.25
CA HIS A 118 -3.79 8.13 -10.24
C HIS A 118 -2.74 7.27 -10.98
N GLY A 119 -2.35 7.69 -12.19
CA GLY A 119 -1.38 6.99 -13.03
C GLY A 119 -2.01 6.33 -14.26
N HIS A 120 -1.24 5.50 -14.95
CA HIS A 120 -1.68 4.83 -16.17
C HIS A 120 -2.51 3.57 -15.85
N ILE A 121 -3.77 3.79 -15.45
CA ILE A 121 -4.72 2.73 -15.10
C ILE A 121 -5.39 2.22 -16.39
N ASP A 122 -5.15 0.96 -16.75
CA ASP A 122 -5.84 0.31 -17.86
C ASP A 122 -7.30 0.02 -17.49
N ARG A 123 -8.21 0.88 -17.92
CA ARG A 123 -9.65 0.75 -17.65
C ARG A 123 -10.31 -0.40 -18.41
N SER A 124 -9.63 -1.03 -19.38
CA SER A 124 -10.12 -2.25 -20.03
C SER A 124 -9.86 -3.49 -19.18
N ASP A 125 -8.88 -3.45 -18.27
CA ASP A 125 -8.67 -4.51 -17.28
C ASP A 125 -9.66 -4.34 -16.13
N ARG A 126 -10.56 -5.33 -16.00
CA ARG A 126 -11.56 -5.37 -14.91
C ARG A 126 -10.88 -5.35 -13.54
N ARG A 127 -9.72 -5.99 -13.39
CA ARG A 127 -8.98 -6.06 -12.12
C ARG A 127 -8.50 -4.68 -11.68
N ALA A 128 -8.02 -3.87 -12.61
CA ALA A 128 -7.64 -2.48 -12.34
C ALA A 128 -8.86 -1.63 -12.00
N THR A 129 -9.95 -1.82 -12.76
CA THR A 129 -11.20 -1.07 -12.54
C THR A 129 -11.80 -1.36 -11.17
N LEU A 130 -11.77 -2.61 -10.70
CA LEU A 130 -12.35 -3.00 -9.41
C LEU A 130 -11.72 -2.27 -8.22
N ILE A 131 -10.39 -2.22 -8.16
CA ILE A 131 -9.64 -1.68 -7.02
C ILE A 131 -9.38 -0.16 -7.09
N THR A 132 -9.77 0.51 -8.17
CA THR A 132 -9.55 1.96 -8.35
C THR A 132 -10.84 2.78 -8.32
N ARG A 133 -11.98 2.15 -7.97
CA ARG A 133 -13.23 2.89 -7.75
C ARG A 133 -13.15 3.63 -6.42
N ILE A 134 -13.48 4.91 -6.43
CA ILE A 134 -13.67 5.67 -5.19
C ILE A 134 -14.75 4.97 -4.35
N GLY A 135 -14.43 4.74 -3.08
CA GLY A 135 -15.28 4.01 -2.16
C GLY A 135 -15.11 2.50 -2.16
N ALA A 136 -14.25 1.90 -2.99
CA ALA A 136 -13.94 0.48 -2.89
C ALA A 136 -13.33 0.18 -1.50
N ASP A 137 -13.88 -0.82 -0.81
CA ASP A 137 -13.37 -1.29 0.48
C ASP A 137 -12.25 -2.31 0.21
N LEU A 138 -11.02 -1.89 0.49
CA LEU A 138 -9.81 -2.70 0.36
C LEU A 138 -9.19 -3.01 1.74
N SER A 139 -10.00 -2.97 2.80
CA SER A 139 -9.57 -3.38 4.14
C SER A 139 -9.18 -4.85 4.19
N GLU A 140 -8.32 -5.22 5.16
CA GLU A 140 -7.91 -6.61 5.36
C GLU A 140 -9.10 -7.55 5.56
N ARG A 141 -10.17 -7.06 6.20
CA ARG A 141 -11.42 -7.80 6.38
C ARG A 141 -12.14 -8.09 5.05
N ALA A 142 -12.08 -7.17 4.10
CA ALA A 142 -12.80 -7.27 2.83
C ALA A 142 -12.01 -8.04 1.76
N VAL A 143 -10.69 -7.86 1.71
CA VAL A 143 -9.83 -8.37 0.62
C VAL A 143 -8.62 -9.18 1.12
N GLY A 144 -8.61 -9.54 2.40
CA GLY A 144 -7.54 -10.32 3.01
C GLY A 144 -6.21 -9.56 3.07
N THR A 145 -5.12 -10.29 3.23
CA THR A 145 -3.76 -9.73 3.21
C THR A 145 -3.47 -9.00 1.91
N THR A 146 -3.30 -7.68 2.00
CA THR A 146 -2.88 -6.78 0.93
C THR A 146 -1.87 -5.77 1.49
N ALA A 147 -1.15 -5.05 0.61
CA ALA A 147 -0.30 -3.94 1.05
C ALA A 147 -1.08 -2.85 1.80
N ILE A 148 -2.35 -2.65 1.44
CA ILE A 148 -3.26 -1.68 2.06
C ILE A 148 -3.52 -2.05 3.52
N GLY A 149 -4.06 -3.24 3.77
CA GLY A 149 -4.35 -3.72 5.13
C GLY A 149 -3.09 -3.83 5.99
N ALA A 150 -1.98 -4.28 5.39
CA ALA A 150 -0.70 -4.42 6.07
C ALA A 150 -0.09 -3.08 6.49
N ALA A 151 -0.04 -2.08 5.59
CA ALA A 151 0.50 -0.77 5.90
C ALA A 151 -0.32 -0.06 6.99
N LEU A 152 -1.66 -0.19 6.97
CA LEU A 152 -2.56 0.38 7.98
C LEU A 152 -2.42 -0.32 9.34
N SER A 153 -2.14 -1.62 9.36
CA SER A 153 -2.01 -2.39 10.61
C SER A 153 -0.62 -2.27 11.23
N GLU A 154 0.43 -2.37 10.41
CA GLU A 154 1.82 -2.38 10.87
C GLU A 154 2.37 -0.96 11.02
N LEU A 155 1.72 0.06 10.47
CA LEU A 155 2.14 1.47 10.50
C LEU A 155 3.56 1.69 9.96
N HIS A 156 3.97 0.86 9.00
CA HIS A 156 5.26 0.93 8.32
C HIS A 156 5.09 0.63 6.83
N PRO A 157 6.00 1.11 5.95
CA PRO A 157 5.99 0.74 4.55
C PRO A 157 6.20 -0.76 4.34
N VAL A 158 5.49 -1.33 3.37
CA VAL A 158 5.49 -2.77 3.04
C VAL A 158 5.63 -3.01 1.54
N TRP A 159 6.05 -4.23 1.18
CA TRP A 159 6.04 -4.76 -0.19
C TRP A 159 5.35 -6.11 -0.17
N LEU A 160 4.42 -6.35 -1.10
CA LEU A 160 3.82 -7.66 -1.36
C LEU A 160 3.97 -8.03 -2.82
N HIS A 161 4.30 -9.28 -3.06
CA HIS A 161 4.39 -9.86 -4.38
C HIS A 161 3.47 -11.07 -4.52
N ARG A 162 2.54 -11.00 -5.47
CA ARG A 162 1.76 -12.15 -5.96
C ARG A 162 1.07 -12.91 -4.83
N GLY A 163 1.38 -14.20 -4.68
CA GLY A 163 0.80 -15.09 -3.66
C GLY A 163 1.12 -14.69 -2.22
N GLU A 164 1.87 -13.61 -1.97
CA GLU A 164 1.90 -12.96 -0.66
C GLU A 164 0.55 -12.34 -0.28
N HIS A 165 -0.26 -11.98 -1.28
CA HIS A 165 -1.67 -11.66 -1.06
C HIS A 165 -2.44 -12.90 -0.64
N PHE A 166 -3.42 -12.72 0.26
CA PHE A 166 -4.14 -13.87 0.83
C PHE A 166 -4.96 -14.61 -0.24
N PHE A 167 -5.80 -13.89 -0.98
CA PHE A 167 -6.70 -14.47 -1.98
C PHE A 167 -6.02 -14.77 -3.31
N ASP A 168 -6.47 -15.85 -3.96
CA ASP A 168 -6.03 -16.21 -5.31
C ASP A 168 -6.41 -15.12 -6.32
N ASP A 169 -7.57 -14.47 -6.16
CA ASP A 169 -8.02 -13.32 -6.97
C ASP A 169 -7.08 -12.11 -6.87
N THR A 170 -6.37 -11.97 -5.75
CA THR A 170 -5.40 -10.89 -5.52
C THR A 170 -3.96 -11.28 -5.90
N SER A 171 -3.71 -12.53 -6.27
CA SER A 171 -2.37 -13.03 -6.62
C SER A 171 -1.78 -12.41 -7.91
N CYS A 172 -2.60 -11.73 -8.71
CA CYS A 172 -2.13 -10.99 -9.88
C CYS A 172 -1.44 -9.66 -9.54
N TYR A 173 -1.58 -9.17 -8.30
CA TYR A 173 -1.07 -7.88 -7.89
C TYR A 173 0.35 -7.97 -7.30
N SER A 174 1.10 -6.88 -7.44
CA SER A 174 2.32 -6.62 -6.68
C SER A 174 2.24 -5.18 -6.21
N CYS A 175 2.45 -4.96 -4.91
CA CYS A 175 2.05 -3.72 -4.26
C CYS A 175 3.13 -3.21 -3.32
N ALA A 176 3.41 -1.90 -3.40
CA ALA A 176 4.17 -1.18 -2.39
C ALA A 176 3.24 -0.25 -1.63
N GLY A 177 3.09 -0.42 -0.32
CA GLY A 177 2.23 0.41 0.51
C GLY A 177 3.02 1.23 1.54
N ALA A 178 2.58 2.45 1.84
CA ALA A 178 3.08 3.24 2.96
C ALA A 178 1.93 3.99 3.67
N PRO A 179 1.86 3.94 5.02
CA PRO A 179 0.88 4.71 5.77
C PRO A 179 1.14 6.20 5.66
N LEU A 180 0.10 6.99 5.90
CA LEU A 180 0.11 8.45 5.96
C LEU A 180 -0.26 8.88 7.37
N PHE A 181 0.51 9.78 7.96
CA PHE A 181 0.25 10.34 9.28
C PHE A 181 -0.19 11.80 9.22
N GLY A 182 -1.23 12.12 9.98
CA GLY A 182 -1.68 13.49 10.20
C GLY A 182 -0.76 14.27 11.16
N PRO A 183 -0.95 15.59 11.28
CA PRO A 183 -0.14 16.43 12.17
C PRO A 183 -0.20 16.03 13.66
N ASP A 184 -1.26 15.31 14.06
CA ASP A 184 -1.45 14.78 15.41
C ASP A 184 -0.80 13.39 15.63
N GLY A 185 -0.11 12.87 14.62
CA GLY A 185 0.55 11.56 14.64
C GLY A 185 -0.40 10.37 14.40
N ARG A 186 -1.70 10.60 14.17
CA ARG A 186 -2.63 9.51 13.83
C ARG A 186 -2.47 9.13 12.36
N CYS A 187 -2.64 7.84 12.06
CA CYS A 187 -2.74 7.40 10.68
C CYS A 187 -4.05 7.91 10.07
N ILE A 188 -3.96 8.62 8.94
CA ILE A 188 -5.08 9.24 8.23
C ILE A 188 -5.38 8.55 6.89
N GLY A 189 -4.65 7.48 6.58
CA GLY A 189 -4.77 6.75 5.32
C GLY A 189 -3.47 6.07 4.93
N MET A 190 -3.42 5.55 3.71
CA MET A 190 -2.19 5.02 3.13
C MET A 190 -2.14 5.22 1.62
N LEU A 191 -0.92 5.27 1.10
CA LEU A 191 -0.63 5.30 -0.32
C LEU A 191 -0.15 3.91 -0.77
N ASP A 192 -0.70 3.41 -1.87
CA ASP A 192 -0.32 2.16 -2.49
C ASP A 192 0.12 2.37 -3.94
N LEU A 193 1.15 1.62 -4.37
CA LEU A 193 1.55 1.47 -5.76
C LEU A 193 1.28 0.04 -6.20
N THR A 194 0.20 -0.17 -6.95
CA THR A 194 -0.22 -1.49 -7.45
C THR A 194 0.24 -1.69 -8.89
N GLY A 195 0.83 -2.85 -9.18
CA GLY A 195 1.06 -3.37 -10.51
C GLY A 195 0.25 -4.63 -10.77
N ILE A 196 -0.31 -4.77 -11.97
CA ILE A 196 -1.06 -5.97 -12.40
C ILE A 196 -0.21 -6.75 -13.39
N ASP A 197 0.04 -8.01 -13.09
CA ASP A 197 0.92 -8.85 -13.89
C ASP A 197 2.28 -8.21 -14.20
N ALA A 198 2.71 -7.31 -13.31
CA ALA A 198 3.90 -6.52 -13.47
C ALA A 198 5.15 -7.31 -13.06
N VAL A 199 6.29 -6.84 -13.56
CA VAL A 199 7.60 -7.26 -13.07
C VAL A 199 7.75 -6.81 -11.62
N GLU A 200 8.36 -7.64 -10.79
CA GLU A 200 8.63 -7.30 -9.40
C GLU A 200 9.55 -6.06 -9.32
N ARG A 201 9.19 -5.11 -8.45
CA ARG A 201 9.92 -3.84 -8.26
C ARG A 201 10.00 -3.48 -6.77
N PRO A 202 10.74 -4.22 -5.93
CA PRO A 202 10.79 -3.96 -4.49
C PRO A 202 11.28 -2.54 -4.14
N GLU A 203 12.00 -1.89 -5.07
CA GLU A 203 12.47 -0.51 -4.93
C GLU A 203 11.31 0.50 -4.82
N LEU A 204 10.11 0.15 -5.31
CA LEU A 204 8.92 0.98 -5.16
C LEU A 204 8.50 1.18 -3.70
N LYS A 205 8.93 0.29 -2.78
CA LYS A 205 8.75 0.48 -1.34
C LYS A 205 9.36 1.79 -0.84
N HIS A 206 10.52 2.17 -1.37
CA HIS A 206 11.15 3.43 -1.01
C HIS A 206 10.42 4.63 -1.63
N LEU A 207 10.04 4.51 -2.91
CA LEU A 207 9.33 5.56 -3.63
C LEU A 207 7.96 5.88 -3.00
N VAL A 208 7.20 4.85 -2.61
CA VAL A 208 5.88 5.04 -1.98
C VAL A 208 6.03 5.68 -0.60
N ALA A 209 7.06 5.32 0.18
CA ALA A 209 7.33 5.93 1.48
C ALA A 209 7.71 7.42 1.35
N GLN A 210 8.54 7.77 0.37
CA GLN A 210 8.87 9.17 0.07
C GLN A 210 7.64 9.96 -0.38
N SER A 211 6.83 9.36 -1.27
CA SER A 211 5.60 10.00 -1.75
C SER A 211 4.59 10.19 -0.63
N ALA A 212 4.44 9.22 0.27
CA ALA A 212 3.61 9.34 1.46
C ALA A 212 4.07 10.51 2.33
N ARG A 213 5.37 10.62 2.60
CA ARG A 213 5.95 11.75 3.35
C ARG A 213 5.65 13.11 2.70
N SER A 214 5.71 13.19 1.38
CA SER A 214 5.34 14.41 0.65
C SER A 214 3.87 14.76 0.78
N ILE A 215 2.98 13.77 0.85
CA ILE A 215 1.55 13.98 1.13
C ILE A 215 1.36 14.46 2.58
N GLU A 216 2.00 13.84 3.57
CA GLU A 216 1.96 14.26 4.97
C GLU A 216 2.39 15.72 5.14
N ASN A 217 3.51 16.09 4.49
CA ASN A 217 4.01 17.46 4.48
C ASN A 217 2.98 18.41 3.86
N ALA A 218 2.33 18.03 2.76
CA ALA A 218 1.28 18.85 2.13
C ALA A 218 0.04 19.01 3.04
N VAL A 219 -0.35 17.96 3.76
CA VAL A 219 -1.44 18.01 4.75
C VAL A 219 -1.12 18.99 5.87
N LEU A 220 0.08 18.89 6.46
CA LEU A 220 0.52 19.77 7.55
C LEU A 220 0.59 21.24 7.09
N LEU A 221 1.15 21.50 5.91
CA LEU A 221 1.27 22.85 5.36
C LEU A 221 -0.06 23.46 4.90
N GLY A 222 -1.04 22.64 4.53
CA GLY A 222 -2.38 23.08 4.17
C GLY A 222 -3.26 23.44 5.38
N GLY A 223 -2.88 23.00 6.58
CA GLY A 223 -3.57 23.33 7.82
C GLY A 223 -3.27 24.75 8.32
N SER A 224 -4.20 25.31 9.11
CA SER A 224 -3.93 26.55 9.85
C SER A 224 -3.02 26.25 11.03
N HIS A 225 -1.98 27.07 11.21
CA HIS A 225 -1.02 26.92 12.30
C HIS A 225 -0.56 28.30 12.80
N ARG A 226 -0.29 28.45 14.11
CA ARG A 226 0.23 29.72 14.66
C ARG A 226 1.71 29.90 14.40
N LEU A 227 2.48 28.82 14.43
CA LEU A 227 3.91 28.80 14.13
C LEU A 227 4.26 27.51 13.39
N LEU A 228 4.97 27.65 12.28
CA LEU A 228 5.57 26.53 11.54
C LEU A 228 7.08 26.57 11.70
N LEU A 229 7.65 25.50 12.23
CA LEU A 229 9.08 25.27 12.25
C LEU A 229 9.44 24.26 11.17
N ARG A 230 10.44 24.60 10.35
CA ARG A 230 11.03 23.74 9.35
C ARG A 230 12.49 23.49 9.74
N LEU A 231 12.81 22.23 9.99
CA LEU A 231 14.10 21.75 10.45
C LEU A 231 14.75 20.97 9.30
N ASN A 232 15.90 21.43 8.83
CA ASN A 232 16.66 20.73 7.81
C ASN A 232 17.98 20.22 8.39
N TRP A 233 18.53 19.17 7.77
CA TRP A 233 19.87 18.71 8.11
C TRP A 233 20.94 19.64 7.51
N PRO A 234 22.06 19.92 8.22
CA PRO A 234 23.16 20.69 7.68
C PRO A 234 23.63 20.17 6.30
N GLY A 235 23.79 21.08 5.34
CA GLY A 235 24.21 20.76 3.97
C GLY A 235 23.07 20.37 3.02
N ARG A 236 21.82 20.36 3.47
CA ARG A 236 20.64 20.17 2.62
C ARG A 236 19.87 21.46 2.38
N ASN A 237 19.19 21.53 1.24
CA ASN A 237 18.35 22.68 0.89
C ASN A 237 17.07 22.65 1.72
N LEU A 238 16.70 23.81 2.29
CA LEU A 238 15.40 24.01 2.90
C LEU A 238 14.28 23.86 1.86
N GLY A 239 13.17 23.23 2.27
CA GLY A 239 11.99 22.97 1.45
C GLY A 239 11.99 21.62 0.73
N ALA A 240 12.89 20.70 1.10
CA ALA A 240 12.94 19.36 0.56
C ALA A 240 12.04 18.39 1.35
N GLU A 241 11.79 17.20 0.79
CA GLU A 241 10.87 16.20 1.37
C GLU A 241 11.37 15.60 2.69
N ASP A 242 12.67 15.74 2.95
CA ASP A 242 13.38 15.29 4.15
C ASP A 242 13.47 16.34 5.26
N ASP A 243 12.84 17.49 5.08
CA ASP A 243 12.66 18.45 6.16
C ASP A 243 11.77 17.86 7.28
N GLY A 244 12.15 18.13 8.53
CA GLY A 244 11.26 18.00 9.67
C GLY A 244 10.31 19.20 9.71
N LEU A 245 9.01 18.95 9.71
CA LEU A 245 8.00 19.99 9.90
C LEU A 245 7.37 19.85 11.28
N LEU A 246 7.23 20.96 11.99
CA LEU A 246 6.49 21.05 13.24
C LEU A 246 5.52 22.24 13.17
N ALA A 247 4.23 21.95 13.27
CA ALA A 247 3.20 22.97 13.46
C ALA A 247 2.89 23.10 14.95
N LEU A 248 2.85 24.32 15.45
CA LEU A 248 2.50 24.63 16.83
C LEU A 248 1.23 25.47 16.86
N ASP A 249 0.21 24.88 17.47
CA ASP A 249 -1.03 25.53 17.86
C ASP A 249 -0.95 25.77 19.36
N GLY A 250 -1.12 27.03 19.77
CA GLY A 250 -0.91 27.46 21.16
C GLY A 250 -2.17 27.48 21.99
#